data_AF-A0A0M2NII5-F1
#
_entry.id   AF-A0A0M2NII5-F1
#
_cell.length_a   1.000
_cell.length_b   1.000
_cell.length_c   1.000
_cell.angle_alpha   90.00
_cell.angle_beta   90.00
_cell.angle_gamma   90.00
#
_symmetry.space_group_name_H-M   'P 1'
#
loop_
_entity.id
_entity.type
_entity.pdbx_description
1 polymer ?
#
loop_
_entity_poly.entity_id
_entity_poly.type
_entity_poly.pdbx_seq_one_letter_code
_entity_poly.pdbx_strand_id
1 'polypeptide(L)'
;MDTVNNVQKTCSCAAASGNQSAASISDSQRLLFAQLLAQSMDSSLASLADFSESDSDNKRSNGGSSSSLLSSLAGLFAGGTQTTAISGPFGNFSTAGPVGQTAAQAALTRVGDPYSQARRGTGNYVDCSSFTQWSYGQAGVTLPGTAAEQAQYCAQNGYTIARGDLQEGDLVFWSKAGCDCGRYDEIHHVGIYLGDGKVVEASSSKGQVVVNDLWGENGGKWQVAMYARPY
;
A
#
# COMPACT_ATOMS: atom_id res chain seq x y z
N MET A 1 -51.01 36.22 -14.18
CA MET A 1 -50.10 36.51 -15.31
C MET A 1 -49.06 37.43 -14.71
N ASP A 2 -47.84 37.03 -14.36
CA ASP A 2 -47.02 35.95 -14.90
C ASP A 2 -45.99 35.39 -13.90
N THR A 3 -45.66 34.13 -14.14
CA THR A 3 -44.67 33.26 -13.52
C THR A 3 -43.26 33.67 -13.95
N VAL A 4 -42.27 33.68 -13.03
CA VAL A 4 -40.85 33.68 -13.41
C VAL A 4 -40.10 32.52 -12.76
N ASN A 5 -39.37 31.83 -13.63
CA ASN A 5 -38.89 30.47 -13.53
C ASN A 5 -37.63 30.29 -12.70
N ASN A 6 -37.64 29.14 -12.02
CA ASN A 6 -36.53 28.41 -11.44
C ASN A 6 -35.47 28.03 -12.49
N VAL A 7 -34.20 28.41 -12.27
CA VAL A 7 -33.07 27.95 -13.10
C VAL A 7 -32.26 26.96 -12.27
N GLN A 8 -32.51 25.67 -12.49
CA GLN A 8 -31.59 24.61 -12.09
C GLN A 8 -30.38 24.61 -13.03
N LYS A 9 -29.21 24.90 -12.48
CA LYS A 9 -27.90 24.66 -13.13
C LYS A 9 -27.63 23.15 -13.11
N THR A 10 -27.75 22.50 -14.26
CA THR A 10 -27.24 21.14 -14.47
C THR A 10 -25.82 21.22 -15.04
N CYS A 11 -24.86 20.58 -14.36
CA CYS A 11 -23.51 20.38 -14.88
C CYS A 11 -23.51 19.16 -15.82
N SER A 12 -23.43 19.39 -17.13
CA SER A 12 -23.16 18.34 -18.12
C SER A 12 -21.65 18.12 -18.24
N CYS A 13 -21.19 16.90 -17.93
CA CYS A 13 -19.82 16.47 -18.23
C CYS A 13 -19.75 15.97 -19.68
N ALA A 14 -18.91 16.62 -20.48
CA ALA A 14 -18.63 16.22 -21.86
C ALA A 14 -17.73 14.98 -21.88
N ALA A 15 -18.20 13.91 -22.52
CA ALA A 15 -17.42 12.72 -22.82
C ALA A 15 -16.55 12.98 -24.06
N ALA A 16 -15.22 12.99 -23.90
CA ALA A 16 -14.29 12.97 -25.02
C ALA A 16 -13.94 11.50 -25.35
N SER A 17 -14.43 11.04 -26.50
CA SER A 17 -14.07 9.79 -27.15
C SER A 17 -12.66 9.92 -27.75
N GLY A 18 -11.75 9.00 -27.41
CA GLY A 18 -10.41 8.92 -27.99
C GLY A 18 -9.90 7.49 -27.93
N ASN A 19 -10.00 6.80 -29.06
CA ASN A 19 -9.60 5.42 -29.29
C ASN A 19 -8.07 5.34 -29.40
N GLN A 20 -7.35 4.66 -28.50
CA GLN A 20 -5.97 4.20 -28.74
C GLN A 20 -5.68 2.89 -28.00
N SER A 21 -5.22 1.91 -28.79
CA SER A 21 -4.88 0.55 -28.42
C SER A 21 -3.71 0.52 -27.43
N ALA A 22 -4.00 0.30 -26.15
CA ALA A 22 -2.99 -0.09 -25.17
C ALA A 22 -2.65 -1.55 -25.40
N ALA A 23 -1.37 -1.84 -25.70
CA ALA A 23 -0.85 -3.18 -25.85
C ALA A 23 -1.20 -4.00 -24.59
N SER A 24 -2.12 -4.95 -24.73
CA SER A 24 -2.49 -5.88 -23.67
C SER A 24 -1.29 -6.75 -23.36
N ILE A 25 -0.67 -6.54 -22.21
CA ILE A 25 0.26 -7.50 -21.62
C ILE A 25 -0.51 -8.81 -21.50
N SER A 26 -0.04 -9.85 -22.22
CA SER A 26 -0.74 -11.12 -22.32
C SER A 26 -0.90 -11.77 -20.95
N ASP A 27 -1.97 -12.54 -20.75
CA ASP A 27 -2.23 -13.27 -19.49
C ASP A 27 -1.03 -14.13 -19.05
N SER A 28 -0.23 -14.60 -20.01
CA SER A 28 1.02 -15.33 -19.76
C SER A 28 2.12 -14.49 -19.11
N GLN A 29 2.20 -13.17 -19.36
CA GLN A 29 3.14 -12.29 -18.67
C GLN A 29 2.67 -11.93 -17.26
N ARG A 30 1.34 -11.84 -17.04
CA ARG A 30 0.75 -11.70 -15.70
C ARG A 30 1.00 -12.95 -14.85
N LEU A 31 0.82 -14.13 -15.44
CA LEU A 31 1.10 -15.41 -14.77
C LEU A 31 2.58 -15.59 -14.48
N LEU A 32 3.47 -15.23 -15.40
CA LEU A 32 4.92 -15.32 -15.15
C LEU A 32 5.37 -14.40 -14.00
N PHE A 33 4.80 -13.20 -13.89
CA PHE A 33 5.06 -12.30 -12.77
C PHE A 33 4.48 -12.83 -11.45
N ALA A 34 3.25 -13.36 -11.47
CA ALA A 34 2.64 -14.00 -10.31
C ALA A 34 3.44 -15.23 -9.83
N GLN A 35 4.02 -15.99 -10.75
CA GLN A 35 4.80 -17.19 -10.45
C GLN A 35 6.21 -16.85 -9.93
N LEU A 36 6.81 -15.76 -10.42
CA LEU A 36 8.05 -15.21 -9.86
C LEU A 36 7.84 -14.68 -8.43
N LEU A 37 6.66 -14.10 -8.15
CA LEU A 37 6.27 -13.65 -6.81
C LEU A 37 5.92 -14.83 -5.87
N ALA A 38 5.30 -15.90 -6.35
CA ALA A 38 5.03 -17.11 -5.56
C ALA A 38 6.31 -17.81 -5.07
N GLN A 39 7.40 -17.77 -5.84
CA GLN A 39 8.70 -18.31 -5.41
C GLN A 39 9.35 -17.50 -4.28
N SER A 40 8.98 -16.22 -4.12
CA SER A 40 9.39 -15.43 -2.95
C SER A 40 8.58 -15.74 -1.68
N MET A 41 7.41 -16.38 -1.81
CA MET A 41 6.55 -16.81 -0.70
C MET A 41 6.95 -18.19 -0.14
N ASP A 42 7.58 -19.06 -0.94
CA ASP A 42 8.03 -20.39 -0.47
C ASP A 42 9.33 -20.29 0.36
N SER A 43 10.14 -19.27 0.08
CA SER A 43 11.41 -19.02 0.79
C SER A 43 11.23 -18.47 2.21
N SER A 44 10.04 -17.96 2.56
CA SER A 44 9.75 -17.39 3.89
C SER A 44 9.07 -18.39 4.85
N LEU A 45 8.65 -19.55 4.37
CA LEU A 45 8.12 -20.64 5.22
C LEU A 45 9.13 -21.78 5.44
N ALA A 46 10.12 -21.95 4.55
CA ALA A 46 11.18 -22.96 4.73
C ALA A 46 12.13 -22.68 5.92
N SER A 47 12.14 -21.45 6.46
CA SER A 47 12.96 -21.07 7.62
C SER A 47 12.34 -21.42 8.99
N LEU A 48 11.11 -21.94 9.03
CA LEU A 48 10.38 -22.21 10.29
C LEU A 48 10.14 -23.72 10.54
N ALA A 49 10.61 -24.60 9.64
CA ALA A 49 10.32 -26.04 9.71
C ALA A 49 11.45 -26.91 10.31
N ASP A 50 12.48 -26.32 10.93
CA ASP A 50 13.52 -27.09 11.65
C ASP A 50 13.56 -26.72 13.14
N PHE A 51 12.52 -27.10 13.87
CA PHE A 51 12.64 -27.49 15.28
C PHE A 51 11.53 -28.48 15.61
N SER A 52 11.85 -29.78 15.47
CA SER A 52 11.00 -30.92 15.79
C SER A 52 10.61 -30.92 17.28
N GLU A 53 9.32 -31.18 17.49
CA GLU A 53 8.63 -31.77 18.64
C GLU A 53 9.36 -31.92 19.99
N SER A 54 8.67 -31.50 21.06
CA SER A 54 8.30 -32.48 22.08
C SER A 54 7.15 -31.98 22.96
N ASP A 55 6.06 -32.74 22.92
CA ASP A 55 4.95 -32.70 23.87
C ASP A 55 5.42 -32.87 25.32
N SER A 56 4.64 -32.27 26.21
CA SER A 56 4.91 -32.18 27.64
C SER A 56 4.43 -33.45 28.34
N ASP A 57 5.34 -34.22 28.94
CA ASP A 57 4.99 -35.03 30.12
C ASP A 57 6.15 -35.14 31.10
N ASN A 58 5.91 -34.56 32.27
CA ASN A 58 6.83 -34.39 33.39
C ASN A 58 6.84 -35.64 34.27
N LYS A 59 7.95 -36.39 34.32
CA LYS A 59 8.30 -37.16 35.53
C LYS A 59 9.77 -37.58 35.64
N ARG A 60 10.46 -36.89 36.55
CA ARG A 60 11.44 -37.39 37.53
C ARG A 60 12.79 -37.98 37.08
N SER A 61 13.80 -37.44 37.78
CA SER A 61 14.96 -38.08 38.43
C SER A 61 16.28 -38.28 37.65
N ASN A 62 17.23 -37.42 38.05
CA ASN A 62 18.53 -37.75 38.66
C ASN A 62 19.70 -38.25 37.79
N GLY A 63 20.78 -37.46 37.79
CA GLY A 63 22.15 -37.97 37.78
C GLY A 63 23.02 -37.60 36.58
N GLY A 64 24.10 -36.86 36.82
CA GLY A 64 25.35 -37.01 36.06
C GLY A 64 25.75 -35.84 35.17
N SER A 65 26.77 -35.11 35.66
CA SER A 65 27.87 -34.58 34.85
C SER A 65 27.54 -33.65 33.68
N SER A 66 27.63 -32.34 33.91
CA SER A 66 28.68 -31.53 33.31
C SER A 66 28.70 -30.14 33.93
N SER A 67 29.90 -29.78 34.31
CA SER A 67 30.37 -28.58 34.97
C SER A 67 29.85 -27.30 34.29
N SER A 68 29.42 -26.34 35.12
CA SER A 68 29.65 -24.89 35.00
C SER A 68 29.46 -24.28 33.60
N LEU A 69 28.52 -23.37 33.39
CA LEU A 69 28.51 -22.07 34.04
C LEU A 69 27.08 -21.53 34.15
N LEU A 70 26.64 -21.33 35.39
CA LEU A 70 25.58 -20.39 35.70
C LEU A 70 26.12 -18.98 35.38
N SER A 71 25.44 -18.22 34.52
CA SER A 71 25.20 -16.82 34.86
C SER A 71 24.02 -16.23 34.08
N SER A 72 22.98 -15.94 34.85
CA SER A 72 22.20 -14.70 34.76
C SER A 72 21.36 -14.45 33.49
N LEU A 73 20.19 -15.08 33.44
CA LEU A 73 19.01 -14.43 32.88
C LEU A 73 18.51 -13.37 33.88
N ALA A 74 18.83 -12.12 33.61
CA ALA A 74 18.04 -10.97 34.04
C ALA A 74 18.57 -9.74 33.30
N GLY A 75 17.88 -9.32 32.24
CA GLY A 75 18.27 -8.12 31.52
C GLY A 75 17.41 -7.85 30.31
N LEU A 76 16.32 -7.11 30.55
CA LEU A 76 15.65 -6.22 29.61
C LEU A 76 14.66 -6.87 28.63
N PHE A 77 13.39 -6.88 29.06
CA PHE A 77 12.31 -6.44 28.19
C PHE A 77 12.58 -4.97 27.80
N ALA A 78 13.23 -4.75 26.67
CA ALA A 78 13.26 -3.47 25.98
C ALA A 78 13.59 -3.72 24.50
N GLY A 79 12.89 -3.01 23.62
CA GLY A 79 12.84 -3.15 22.17
C GLY A 79 14.10 -3.61 21.45
N GLY A 80 13.90 -4.50 20.48
CA GLY A 80 14.93 -4.93 19.55
C GLY A 80 14.31 -5.72 18.40
N THR A 81 13.68 -5.02 17.46
CA THR A 81 13.43 -5.54 16.11
C THR A 81 14.79 -5.81 15.46
N GLN A 82 15.25 -7.06 15.51
CA GLN A 82 16.46 -7.46 14.80
C GLN A 82 16.10 -7.64 13.33
N THR A 83 16.24 -6.57 12.56
CA THR A 83 16.13 -6.53 11.11
C THR A 83 17.37 -7.19 10.52
N THR A 84 17.26 -8.44 10.09
CA THR A 84 18.28 -9.07 9.25
C THR A 84 18.07 -8.60 7.81
N ALA A 85 18.88 -7.64 7.36
CA ALA A 85 18.87 -7.19 5.97
C ALA A 85 19.41 -8.31 5.05
N ILE A 86 18.54 -8.84 4.18
CA ILE A 86 18.93 -9.77 3.12
C ILE A 86 19.33 -8.97 1.88
N SER A 87 20.63 -8.80 1.63
CA SER A 87 21.13 -8.16 0.41
C SER A 87 20.98 -9.09 -0.79
N GLY A 88 19.91 -8.91 -1.56
CA GLY A 88 19.70 -9.52 -2.88
C GLY A 88 19.99 -8.55 -4.03
N PRO A 89 20.01 -9.03 -5.30
CA PRO A 89 20.34 -8.22 -6.47
C PRO A 89 19.25 -7.21 -6.87
N PHE A 90 18.15 -7.15 -6.13
CA PHE A 90 17.10 -6.16 -6.24
C PHE A 90 17.05 -5.40 -4.92
N GLY A 91 17.53 -4.15 -4.91
CA GLY A 91 17.26 -3.08 -3.93
C GLY A 91 17.22 -3.40 -2.42
N ASN A 92 17.77 -2.51 -1.60
CA ASN A 92 17.57 -2.60 -0.15
C ASN A 92 16.11 -2.30 0.21
N PHE A 93 15.29 -3.34 0.36
CA PHE A 93 13.95 -3.21 0.92
C PHE A 93 14.06 -2.88 2.41
N SER A 94 13.92 -1.59 2.74
CA SER A 94 13.72 -1.17 4.13
C SER A 94 12.38 -1.72 4.60
N THR A 95 12.40 -2.61 5.58
CA THR A 95 11.25 -3.37 6.05
C THR A 95 10.23 -2.44 6.72
N ALA A 96 9.32 -1.87 5.92
CA ALA A 96 7.96 -1.66 6.41
C ALA A 96 7.50 -2.98 7.01
N GLY A 97 6.83 -2.94 8.16
CA GLY A 97 6.28 -4.16 8.77
C GLY A 97 5.45 -4.97 7.76
N PRO A 98 5.13 -6.26 8.07
CA PRO A 98 4.47 -7.17 7.13
C PRO A 98 3.25 -6.59 6.40
N VAL A 99 2.54 -5.65 7.02
CA VAL A 99 1.37 -4.94 6.48
C VAL A 99 1.71 -4.12 5.23
N GLY A 100 2.72 -3.24 5.30
CA GLY A 100 3.08 -2.34 4.20
C GLY A 100 3.54 -3.10 2.96
N GLN A 101 4.41 -4.10 3.15
CA GLN A 101 4.88 -4.98 2.09
C GLN A 101 3.74 -5.79 1.46
N THR A 102 2.84 -6.34 2.27
CA THR A 102 1.67 -7.07 1.75
C THR A 102 0.77 -6.16 0.91
N ALA A 103 0.51 -4.94 1.37
CA ALA A 103 -0.29 -3.96 0.64
C ALA A 103 0.38 -3.56 -0.69
N ALA A 104 1.70 -3.30 -0.70
CA ALA A 104 2.45 -2.97 -1.90
C ALA A 104 2.49 -4.12 -2.91
N GLN A 105 2.74 -5.35 -2.45
CA GLN A 105 2.73 -6.54 -3.31
C GLN A 105 1.33 -6.79 -3.89
N ALA A 106 0.27 -6.70 -3.08
CA ALA A 106 -1.09 -6.79 -3.57
C ALA A 106 -1.36 -5.72 -4.64
N ALA A 107 -0.98 -4.47 -4.39
CA ALA A 107 -1.14 -3.36 -5.32
C ALA A 107 -0.48 -3.63 -6.68
N LEU A 108 0.72 -4.23 -6.68
CA LEU A 108 1.45 -4.59 -7.90
C LEU A 108 0.72 -5.64 -8.75
N THR A 109 -0.04 -6.56 -8.15
CA THR A 109 -0.81 -7.58 -8.91
C THR A 109 -1.91 -6.98 -9.79
N ARG A 110 -2.33 -5.75 -9.49
CA ARG A 110 -3.41 -5.05 -10.19
C ARG A 110 -2.92 -4.04 -11.21
N VAL A 111 -1.61 -3.94 -11.45
CA VAL A 111 -1.07 -3.09 -12.51
C VAL A 111 -1.72 -3.45 -13.85
N GLY A 112 -2.20 -2.43 -14.55
CA GLY A 112 -2.98 -2.56 -15.80
C GLY A 112 -4.49 -2.74 -15.59
N ASP A 113 -5.01 -2.83 -14.37
CA ASP A 113 -6.46 -2.81 -14.13
C ASP A 113 -7.07 -1.46 -14.54
N PRO A 114 -8.27 -1.43 -15.14
CA PRO A 114 -8.85 -0.21 -15.69
C PRO A 114 -9.31 0.77 -14.60
N TYR A 115 -9.07 2.06 -14.85
CA TYR A 115 -9.55 3.14 -13.98
C TYR A 115 -11.01 3.50 -14.30
N SER A 116 -11.87 3.53 -13.28
CA SER A 116 -13.19 4.16 -13.36
C SER A 116 -13.75 4.44 -11.97
N GLN A 117 -14.03 5.71 -11.68
CA GLN A 117 -14.72 6.11 -10.46
C GLN A 117 -16.18 5.66 -10.43
N ALA A 118 -16.87 5.66 -11.57
CA ALA A 118 -18.28 5.28 -11.67
C ALA A 118 -18.50 3.75 -11.58
N ARG A 119 -17.51 2.97 -12.05
CA ARG A 119 -17.59 1.50 -12.10
C ARG A 119 -16.70 0.82 -11.05
N ARG A 120 -16.12 1.57 -10.10
CA ARG A 120 -15.24 1.01 -9.06
C ARG A 120 -15.91 -0.16 -8.34
N GLY A 121 -15.19 -1.26 -8.19
CA GLY A 121 -15.71 -2.50 -7.59
C GLY A 121 -16.54 -3.37 -8.55
N THR A 122 -16.80 -2.95 -9.79
CA THR A 122 -17.39 -3.80 -10.82
C THR A 122 -16.28 -4.47 -11.64
N GLY A 123 -16.11 -5.78 -11.52
CA GLY A 123 -15.00 -6.49 -12.14
C GLY A 123 -13.65 -5.91 -11.68
N ASN A 124 -12.73 -5.67 -12.61
CA ASN A 124 -11.39 -5.14 -12.29
C ASN A 124 -11.33 -3.61 -12.20
N TYR A 125 -12.45 -2.89 -12.36
CA TYR A 125 -12.43 -1.43 -12.35
C TYR A 125 -12.17 -0.87 -10.95
N VAL A 126 -11.27 0.12 -10.87
CA VAL A 126 -10.88 0.81 -9.64
C VAL A 126 -10.79 2.32 -9.83
N ASP A 127 -10.93 3.07 -8.74
CA ASP A 127 -10.39 4.43 -8.62
C ASP A 127 -9.22 4.44 -7.64
N CYS A 128 -8.60 5.60 -7.42
CA CYS A 128 -7.42 5.70 -6.56
C CYS A 128 -7.67 5.22 -5.13
N SER A 129 -8.79 5.60 -4.51
CA SER A 129 -9.09 5.24 -3.13
C SER A 129 -9.63 3.81 -2.96
N SER A 130 -10.42 3.29 -3.89
CA SER A 130 -10.84 1.87 -3.86
C SER A 130 -9.67 0.93 -4.18
N PHE A 131 -8.71 1.37 -4.98
CA PHE A 131 -7.47 0.64 -5.22
C PHE A 131 -6.63 0.52 -3.95
N THR A 132 -6.41 1.63 -3.21
CA THR A 132 -5.69 1.58 -1.94
C THR A 132 -6.43 0.78 -0.87
N GLN A 133 -7.75 0.95 -0.80
CA GLN A 133 -8.61 0.21 0.13
C GLN A 133 -8.58 -1.29 -0.12
N TRP A 134 -8.62 -1.73 -1.39
CA TRP A 134 -8.49 -3.14 -1.74
C TRP A 134 -7.10 -3.69 -1.39
N SER A 135 -6.04 -2.91 -1.66
CA SER A 135 -4.66 -3.33 -1.43
C SER A 135 -4.36 -3.51 0.06
N TYR A 136 -4.74 -2.52 0.87
CA TYR A 136 -4.62 -2.60 2.33
C TYR A 136 -5.57 -3.63 2.95
N GLY A 137 -6.72 -3.90 2.32
CA GLY A 137 -7.61 -4.98 2.70
C GLY A 137 -6.94 -6.37 2.63
N GLN A 138 -6.01 -6.58 1.68
CA GLN A 138 -5.21 -7.82 1.63
C GLN A 138 -4.25 -7.95 2.82
N ALA A 139 -3.84 -6.82 3.39
CA ALA A 139 -3.00 -6.74 4.58
C ALA A 139 -3.82 -6.66 5.89
N GLY A 140 -5.14 -6.84 5.83
CA GLY A 140 -6.03 -6.80 7.00
C GLY A 140 -6.36 -5.39 7.52
N VAL A 141 -6.00 -4.33 6.80
CA VAL A 141 -6.25 -2.93 7.19
C VAL A 141 -7.45 -2.39 6.43
N THR A 142 -8.41 -1.82 7.15
CA THR A 142 -9.59 -1.17 6.56
C THR A 142 -9.37 0.32 6.46
N LEU A 143 -9.44 0.84 5.23
CA LEU A 143 -9.34 2.27 4.95
C LEU A 143 -10.70 2.89 4.63
N PRO A 144 -10.92 4.20 4.89
CA PRO A 144 -12.10 4.92 4.43
C PRO A 144 -12.29 4.95 2.91
N GLY A 145 -13.49 5.35 2.46
CA GLY A 145 -13.94 5.18 1.07
C GLY A 145 -13.30 6.11 0.04
N THR A 146 -12.92 7.32 0.42
CA THR A 146 -12.33 8.31 -0.47
C THR A 146 -10.92 8.71 -0.07
N ALA A 147 -10.12 9.20 -1.02
CA ALA A 147 -8.74 9.62 -0.77
C ALA A 147 -8.64 10.69 0.35
N ALA A 148 -9.58 11.64 0.37
CA ALA A 148 -9.65 12.67 1.40
C ALA A 148 -9.99 12.09 2.78
N GLU A 149 -10.94 11.14 2.86
CA GLU A 149 -11.27 10.48 4.13
C GLU A 149 -10.12 9.59 4.62
N GLN A 150 -9.39 8.93 3.72
CA GLN A 150 -8.20 8.15 4.07
C GLN A 150 -7.10 9.03 4.65
N ALA A 151 -6.84 10.18 4.03
CA ALA A 151 -5.89 11.16 4.55
C ALA A 151 -6.33 11.71 5.92
N GLN A 152 -7.60 12.08 6.06
CA GLN A 152 -8.18 12.55 7.31
C GLN A 152 -8.06 11.51 8.41
N TYR A 153 -8.37 10.24 8.11
CA TYR A 153 -8.19 9.12 9.03
C TYR A 153 -6.74 9.00 9.48
N CYS A 154 -5.78 9.07 8.56
CA CYS A 154 -4.37 9.00 8.91
C CYS A 154 -3.95 10.15 9.83
N ALA A 155 -4.35 11.38 9.51
CA ALA A 155 -4.01 12.55 10.32
C ALA A 155 -4.64 12.49 11.73
N GLN A 156 -5.90 12.06 11.84
CA GLN A 156 -6.61 11.96 13.12
C GLN A 156 -6.04 10.90 14.06
N ASN A 157 -5.40 9.86 13.52
CA ASN A 157 -4.80 8.78 14.30
C ASN A 157 -3.28 8.93 14.50
N GLY A 158 -2.68 10.04 14.04
CA GLY A 158 -1.24 10.27 14.19
C GLY A 158 -0.37 9.40 13.27
N TYR A 159 -0.93 8.93 12.15
CA TYR A 159 -0.28 8.05 11.17
C TYR A 159 0.49 8.80 10.08
N THR A 160 0.57 10.12 10.17
CA THR A 160 1.36 10.95 9.25
C THR A 160 2.85 10.71 9.46
N ILE A 161 3.60 10.59 8.37
CA ILE A 161 5.05 10.36 8.40
C ILE A 161 5.80 11.46 7.63
N ALA A 162 7.07 11.66 7.96
CA ALA A 162 7.92 12.56 7.19
C ALA A 162 8.39 11.89 5.89
N ARG A 163 8.74 12.70 4.90
CA ARG A 163 9.26 12.22 3.60
C ARG A 163 10.49 11.31 3.73
N GLY A 164 11.35 11.58 4.71
CA GLY A 164 12.55 10.78 4.99
C GLY A 164 12.25 9.41 5.58
N ASP A 165 11.04 9.21 6.12
CA ASP A 165 10.62 7.97 6.78
C ASP A 165 9.78 7.08 5.86
N LEU A 166 9.67 7.45 4.57
CA LEU A 166 8.93 6.68 3.57
C LEU A 166 9.51 5.28 3.42
N GLN A 167 8.63 4.30 3.55
CA GLN A 167 8.89 2.88 3.38
C GLN A 167 7.85 2.29 2.44
N GLU A 168 8.20 1.15 1.84
CA GLU A 168 7.30 0.42 0.94
C GLU A 168 5.95 0.15 1.62
N GLY A 169 4.86 0.42 0.90
CA GLY A 169 3.49 0.31 1.39
C GLY A 169 2.91 1.64 1.85
N ASP A 170 3.70 2.63 2.25
CA ASP A 170 3.18 3.91 2.76
C ASP A 170 2.28 4.62 1.74
N LEU A 171 1.24 5.30 2.23
CA LEU A 171 0.32 6.06 1.40
C LEU A 171 0.91 7.44 1.08
N VAL A 172 0.79 7.82 -0.18
CA VAL A 172 1.11 9.17 -0.66
C VAL A 172 -0.19 9.84 -1.09
N PHE A 173 -0.44 11.05 -0.58
CA PHE A 173 -1.64 11.82 -0.89
C PHE A 173 -1.28 13.10 -1.67
N TRP A 174 -2.06 13.39 -2.71
CA TRP A 174 -1.89 14.60 -3.51
C TRP A 174 -3.10 15.52 -3.43
N SER A 175 -2.79 16.81 -3.26
CA SER A 175 -3.74 17.91 -3.37
C SER A 175 -3.61 18.62 -4.71
N LYS A 176 -4.63 19.40 -5.04
CA LYS A 176 -4.67 20.21 -6.25
C LYS A 176 -4.63 21.68 -5.90
N ALA A 177 -3.55 22.36 -6.27
CA ALA A 177 -3.36 23.78 -6.01
C ALA A 177 -4.52 24.60 -6.60
N GLY A 178 -5.07 25.49 -5.78
CA GLY A 178 -6.20 26.34 -6.15
C GLY A 178 -7.55 25.62 -6.26
N CYS A 179 -7.68 24.37 -5.78
CA CYS A 179 -9.02 23.86 -5.45
C CYS A 179 -9.50 24.55 -4.17
N ASP A 180 -10.76 24.95 -4.19
CA ASP A 180 -11.53 25.28 -2.99
C ASP A 180 -12.82 24.46 -3.10
N CYS A 181 -12.66 23.16 -2.91
CA CYS A 181 -13.74 22.19 -3.05
C CYS A 181 -14.17 21.59 -1.71
N GLY A 182 -13.65 22.12 -0.60
CA GLY A 182 -14.06 21.79 0.77
C GLY A 182 -13.71 20.37 1.17
N ARG A 183 -12.66 19.79 0.58
CA ARG A 183 -12.18 18.45 0.90
C ARG A 183 -11.09 18.55 1.97
N TYR A 184 -10.87 17.48 2.73
CA TYR A 184 -9.77 17.44 3.68
C TYR A 184 -8.43 17.70 2.95
N ASP A 185 -7.78 18.82 3.32
CA ASP A 185 -6.54 19.33 2.73
C ASP A 185 -6.54 19.42 1.18
N GLU A 186 -7.73 19.63 0.60
CA GLU A 186 -7.96 19.64 -0.85
C GLU A 186 -7.37 18.39 -1.55
N ILE A 187 -7.41 17.24 -0.87
CA ILE A 187 -6.88 15.97 -1.36
C ILE A 187 -7.82 15.37 -2.41
N HIS A 188 -7.21 14.99 -3.52
CA HIS A 188 -7.92 14.47 -4.69
C HIS A 188 -7.41 13.12 -5.16
N HIS A 189 -6.23 12.70 -4.70
CA HIS A 189 -5.60 11.50 -5.19
C HIS A 189 -4.76 10.82 -4.10
N VAL A 190 -4.62 9.51 -4.23
CA VAL A 190 -3.84 8.67 -3.32
C VAL A 190 -3.18 7.54 -4.11
N GLY A 191 -2.01 7.11 -3.63
CA GLY A 191 -1.23 6.01 -4.18
C GLY A 191 -0.40 5.33 -3.10
N ILE A 192 0.20 4.20 -3.44
CA ILE A 192 1.05 3.40 -2.54
C ILE A 192 2.50 3.55 -2.97
N TYR A 193 3.37 3.91 -2.03
CA TYR A 193 4.80 4.01 -2.24
C TYR A 193 5.42 2.61 -2.33
N LEU A 194 6.32 2.42 -3.30
CA LEU A 194 6.97 1.13 -3.56
C LEU A 194 8.44 1.08 -3.11
N GLY A 195 8.96 2.17 -2.52
CA GLY A 195 10.40 2.34 -2.37
C GLY A 195 11.04 3.02 -3.59
N ASP A 196 12.31 3.38 -3.47
CA ASP A 196 13.14 3.92 -4.56
C ASP A 196 12.52 5.08 -5.36
N GLY A 197 11.73 5.93 -4.70
CA GLY A 197 11.06 7.05 -5.33
C GLY A 197 9.97 6.62 -6.30
N LYS A 198 9.36 5.44 -6.15
CA LYS A 198 8.28 4.94 -7.01
C LYS A 198 6.96 4.83 -6.27
N VAL A 199 5.88 4.96 -7.03
CA VAL A 199 4.50 4.82 -6.54
C VAL A 199 3.69 3.96 -7.50
N VAL A 200 2.77 3.17 -6.95
CA VAL A 200 1.70 2.53 -7.71
C VAL A 200 0.38 3.22 -7.42
N GLU A 201 -0.36 3.53 -8.49
CA GLU A 201 -1.59 4.31 -8.41
C GLU A 201 -2.59 3.90 -9.50
N ALA A 202 -3.89 3.97 -9.19
CA ALA A 202 -4.93 3.94 -10.20
C ALA A 202 -5.07 5.34 -10.82
N SER A 203 -4.46 5.55 -11.99
CA SER A 203 -4.33 6.89 -12.58
C SER A 203 -5.46 7.20 -13.55
N SER A 204 -6.23 8.26 -13.25
CA SER A 204 -7.29 8.72 -14.15
C SER A 204 -6.78 9.20 -15.51
N SER A 205 -5.58 9.78 -15.56
CA SER A 205 -4.98 10.29 -16.80
C SER A 205 -4.43 9.17 -17.70
N LYS A 206 -4.02 8.05 -17.10
CA LYS A 206 -3.57 6.85 -17.83
C LYS A 206 -4.70 5.85 -18.08
N GLY A 207 -5.84 6.02 -17.42
CA GLY A 207 -7.00 5.14 -17.58
C GLY A 207 -6.82 3.75 -16.95
N GLN A 208 -5.77 3.53 -16.15
CA GLN A 208 -5.45 2.24 -15.55
C GLN A 208 -4.53 2.38 -14.33
N VAL A 209 -4.32 1.28 -13.61
CA VAL A 209 -3.29 1.16 -12.58
C VAL A 209 -1.91 1.13 -13.22
N VAL A 210 -1.01 1.98 -12.74
CA VAL A 210 0.35 2.16 -13.28
C VAL A 210 1.36 2.32 -12.15
N VAL A 211 2.62 2.02 -12.46
CA VAL A 211 3.76 2.40 -11.64
C VAL A 211 4.40 3.64 -12.26
N ASN A 212 4.58 4.68 -11.45
CA ASN A 212 5.24 5.93 -11.84
C ASN A 212 6.36 6.26 -10.85
N ASP A 213 7.26 7.16 -11.25
CA ASP A 213 8.12 7.84 -10.27
C ASP A 213 7.27 8.77 -9.40
N LEU A 214 7.64 8.93 -8.13
CA LEU A 214 7.01 9.84 -7.19
C LEU A 214 7.04 11.26 -7.77
N TRP A 215 5.87 11.89 -7.83
CA TRP A 215 5.66 13.16 -8.51
C TRP A 215 5.04 14.21 -7.58
N GLY A 216 5.06 15.48 -7.99
CA GLY A 216 4.42 16.56 -7.25
C GLY A 216 5.23 17.11 -6.05
N GLU A 217 6.52 16.77 -5.94
CA GLU A 217 7.39 17.26 -4.85
C GLU A 217 7.95 18.67 -5.11
N ASN A 218 8.05 19.09 -6.37
CA ASN A 218 8.67 20.37 -6.78
C ASN A 218 7.65 21.50 -7.03
N GLY A 219 6.46 21.40 -6.45
CA GLY A 219 5.35 22.32 -6.67
C GLY A 219 4.64 22.14 -8.02
N GLY A 220 3.70 23.03 -8.31
CA GLY A 220 2.85 22.98 -9.51
C GLY A 220 1.37 22.78 -9.19
N LYS A 221 0.58 22.39 -10.20
CA LYS A 221 -0.88 22.20 -10.06
C LYS A 221 -1.24 21.04 -9.13
N TRP A 222 -0.42 19.99 -9.13
CA TRP A 222 -0.58 18.84 -8.26
C TRP A 222 0.62 18.75 -7.34
N GLN A 223 0.36 18.62 -6.05
CA GLN A 223 1.39 18.70 -5.01
C GLN A 223 1.19 17.55 -4.05
N VAL A 224 2.28 16.99 -3.53
CA VAL A 224 2.18 16.05 -2.42
C VAL A 224 1.70 16.82 -1.20
N ALA A 225 0.57 16.41 -0.65
CA ALA A 225 -0.03 17.01 0.53
C ALA A 225 0.54 16.38 1.81
N MET A 226 0.58 15.04 1.85
CA MET A 226 1.08 14.31 3.01
C MET A 226 1.46 12.87 2.66
N TYR A 227 2.24 12.27 3.56
CA TYR A 227 2.58 10.85 3.58
C TYR A 227 1.98 10.22 4.83
N ALA A 228 1.54 8.96 4.76
CA ALA A 228 1.05 8.26 5.94
C ALA A 228 1.32 6.76 5.93
N ARG A 229 1.40 6.19 7.13
CA ARG A 229 1.45 4.75 7.39
C ARG A 229 0.23 4.35 8.22
N PRO A 230 -0.84 3.81 7.62
CA PRO A 230 -2.16 3.72 8.25
C PRO A 230 -2.32 2.56 9.26
N TYR A 231 -1.26 2.23 10.00
CA TYR A 231 -1.20 1.15 10.99
C TYR A 231 -0.12 1.40 12.05
#